data_AF-R6QF97-F1
#
_entry.id   AF-R6QF97-F1
#
_cell.length_a   1.000
_cell.length_b   1.000
_cell.length_c   1.000
_cell.angle_alpha   90.00
_cell.angle_beta   90.00
_cell.angle_gamma   90.00
#
_symmetry.space_group_name_H-M   'P 1'
#
loop_
_entity.id
_entity.type
_entity.pdbx_description
1 polymer ?
#
loop_
_entity_poly.entity_id
_entity_poly.type
_entity_poly.pdbx_seq_one_letter_code
_entity_poly.pdbx_strand_id
1 'polypeptide(L)'
;MAIRSYSPEFNFMLIFDNDKIYFKDLNQFENKTFKVEADEAEQLQRMTNLSVADAAAILGKIEQIRVCSGTGKNRKPNKVNSVKLNQTLAIILANEDWRELFCNLQEVKFYQIEELCEFDSPVVYYQNLM
;
A
#
# COMPACT_ATOMS: atom_id res chain seq x y z
N MET A 1 -14.09 18.28 -7.84
CA MET A 1 -14.93 17.17 -8.34
C MET A 1 -14.10 15.91 -8.20
N ALA A 2 -14.58 14.91 -7.47
CA ALA A 2 -13.78 13.71 -7.22
C ALA A 2 -13.74 12.80 -8.46
N ILE A 3 -12.55 12.35 -8.84
CA ILE A 3 -12.33 11.39 -9.93
C ILE A 3 -12.21 10.00 -9.30
N ARG A 4 -12.94 9.02 -9.85
CA ARG A 4 -12.90 7.63 -9.39
C ARG A 4 -12.23 6.77 -10.46
N SER A 5 -11.16 6.09 -10.10
CA SER A 5 -10.47 5.13 -10.95
C SER A 5 -10.72 3.73 -10.40
N TYR A 6 -11.27 2.86 -11.24
CA TYR A 6 -11.63 1.50 -10.87
C TYR A 6 -10.64 0.52 -11.48
N SER A 7 -10.11 -0.37 -10.64
CA SER A 7 -9.34 -1.52 -11.10
C SER A 7 -10.18 -2.78 -10.95
N PRO A 8 -10.80 -3.28 -12.04
CA PRO A 8 -11.59 -4.50 -11.99
C PRO A 8 -10.73 -5.75 -11.75
N GLU A 9 -9.49 -5.75 -12.24
CA GLU A 9 -8.53 -6.85 -12.09
C GLU A 9 -8.18 -7.10 -10.63
N PHE A 10 -7.90 -6.04 -9.88
CA PHE A 10 -7.50 -6.10 -8.47
C PHE A 10 -8.65 -5.79 -7.50
N ASN A 11 -9.85 -5.60 -8.03
CA ASN A 11 -11.09 -5.25 -7.32
C ASN A 11 -10.90 -4.13 -6.27
N PHE A 12 -10.29 -3.01 -6.68
CA PHE A 12 -10.19 -1.81 -5.86
C PHE A 12 -10.66 -0.56 -6.60
N MET A 13 -10.88 0.51 -5.85
CA MET A 13 -11.15 1.85 -6.37
C MET A 13 -10.23 2.86 -5.71
N LEU A 14 -9.66 3.76 -6.52
CA LEU A 14 -9.03 4.99 -6.06
C LEU A 14 -9.98 6.16 -6.26
N ILE A 15 -10.04 7.05 -5.27
CA ILE A 15 -10.83 8.27 -5.30
C ILE A 15 -9.85 9.43 -5.14
N PHE A 16 -9.71 10.23 -6.18
CA PHE A 16 -8.91 11.45 -6.21
C PHE A 16 -9.84 12.63 -5.95
N ASP A 17 -9.66 13.32 -4.83
CA ASP A 17 -10.47 14.47 -4.43
C ASP A 17 -9.57 15.64 -4.03
N ASN A 18 -9.39 16.59 -4.95
CA ASN A 18 -8.40 17.67 -4.86
C ASN A 18 -7.00 17.07 -4.58
N ASP A 19 -6.35 17.46 -3.49
CA ASP A 19 -5.01 16.99 -3.11
C ASP A 19 -5.03 15.71 -2.26
N LYS A 20 -6.17 14.99 -2.24
CA LYS A 20 -6.33 13.78 -1.43
C LYS A 20 -6.57 12.57 -2.30
N ILE A 21 -5.94 11.47 -1.92
CA ILE A 21 -6.14 10.16 -2.54
C ILE A 21 -6.74 9.23 -1.49
N TYR A 22 -7.79 8.51 -1.87
CA TYR A 22 -8.38 7.48 -1.04
C TYR A 22 -8.40 6.15 -1.77
N PHE A 23 -8.02 5.10 -1.05
CA PHE A 23 -8.10 3.72 -1.50
C PHE A 23 -9.31 3.02 -0.91
N LYS A 24 -10.01 2.23 -1.71
CA LYS A 24 -11.09 1.35 -1.28
C LYS A 24 -10.89 -0.04 -1.88
N ASP A 25 -10.71 -1.02 -1.01
CA ASP A 25 -10.80 -2.43 -1.38
C ASP A 25 -12.29 -2.80 -1.55
N LEU A 26 -12.66 -3.28 -2.74
CA LEU A 26 -14.05 -3.61 -3.05
C LEU A 26 -14.41 -5.03 -2.61
N ASN A 27 -13.44 -5.84 -2.15
CA ASN A 27 -13.70 -7.12 -1.50
C ASN A 27 -14.16 -6.97 -0.04
N GLN A 28 -13.95 -5.79 0.58
CA GLN A 28 -14.37 -5.56 1.95
C GLN A 28 -15.89 -5.35 2.04
N PHE A 29 -16.54 -6.09 2.94
CA PHE A 29 -17.95 -5.91 3.24
C PHE A 29 -18.22 -4.54 3.89
N GLU A 30 -17.29 -4.04 4.71
CA GLU A 30 -17.39 -2.71 5.30
C GLU A 30 -17.12 -1.62 4.26
N ASN A 31 -17.99 -0.60 4.20
CA ASN A 31 -17.80 0.56 3.33
C ASN A 31 -16.76 1.53 3.89
N LYS A 32 -15.50 1.10 3.94
CA LYS A 32 -14.37 1.86 4.47
C LYS A 32 -13.47 2.36 3.35
N THR A 33 -12.88 3.52 3.55
CA THR A 33 -11.85 4.10 2.68
C THR A 33 -10.62 4.42 3.49
N PHE A 34 -9.46 4.32 2.86
CA PHE A 34 -8.15 4.48 3.49
C PHE A 34 -7.45 5.65 2.81
N LYS A 35 -7.05 6.66 3.60
CA LYS A 35 -6.37 7.84 3.07
C LYS A 35 -4.94 7.47 2.70
N VAL A 36 -4.56 7.81 1.47
CA VAL A 36 -3.19 7.75 0.98
C VAL A 36 -2.64 9.18 0.94
N GLU A 37 -1.46 9.40 1.48
CA GLU A 37 -0.82 10.70 1.41
C GLU A 37 -0.27 10.90 -0.02
N ALA A 38 -0.70 11.96 -0.70
CA ALA A 38 -0.33 12.21 -2.09
C ALA A 38 1.19 12.33 -2.27
N ASP A 39 1.85 13.05 -1.35
CA ASP A 39 3.31 13.21 -1.34
C ASP A 39 4.05 11.86 -1.25
N GLU A 40 3.52 10.90 -0.49
CA GLU A 40 4.12 9.56 -0.36
C GLU A 40 3.97 8.77 -1.66
N ALA A 41 2.80 8.84 -2.31
CA ALA A 41 2.56 8.18 -3.60
C ALA A 41 3.40 8.79 -4.72
N GLU A 42 3.53 10.12 -4.75
CA GLU A 42 4.41 10.82 -5.69
C GLU A 42 5.88 10.49 -5.46
N GLN A 43 6.32 10.40 -4.20
CA GLN A 43 7.69 10.02 -3.89
C GLN A 43 7.98 8.60 -4.38
N LEU A 44 7.10 7.63 -4.11
CA LEU A 44 7.25 6.27 -4.62
C LEU A 44 7.26 6.24 -6.15
N GLN A 45 6.39 7.04 -6.79
CA GLN A 45 6.38 7.20 -8.24
C GLN A 45 7.71 7.73 -8.78
N ARG A 46 8.36 8.69 -8.11
CA ARG A 46 9.67 9.24 -8.55
C ARG A 46 10.81 8.24 -8.38
N MET A 47 10.68 7.30 -7.45
CA MET A 47 11.68 6.26 -7.16
C MET A 47 11.50 5.01 -8.03
N THR A 48 10.39 4.90 -8.75
CA THR A 48 10.00 3.71 -9.52
C THR A 48 9.51 4.12 -10.91
N ASN A 49 9.07 3.16 -11.72
CA ASN A 49 8.43 3.43 -13.02
C ASN A 49 6.89 3.35 -12.94
N LEU A 50 6.31 3.42 -11.73
CA LEU A 50 4.87 3.32 -11.54
C LEU A 50 4.15 4.60 -11.96
N SER A 51 2.85 4.50 -12.23
CA SER A 51 1.99 5.67 -12.19
C SER A 51 1.71 6.06 -10.73
N VAL A 52 1.30 7.31 -10.50
CA VAL A 52 0.84 7.74 -9.16
C VAL A 52 -0.35 6.89 -8.68
N ALA A 53 -1.20 6.43 -9.61
CA ALA A 53 -2.31 5.56 -9.28
C ALA A 53 -1.85 4.19 -8.75
N ASP A 54 -0.88 3.55 -9.40
CA ASP A 54 -0.39 2.23 -8.98
C ASP A 54 0.37 2.33 -7.65
N ALA A 55 1.20 3.37 -7.49
CA ALA A 55 1.84 3.69 -6.21
C ALA A 55 0.82 3.92 -5.10
N ALA A 56 -0.25 4.67 -5.37
CA ALA A 56 -1.32 4.90 -4.41
C ALA A 56 -2.12 3.64 -4.09
N ALA A 57 -2.28 2.71 -5.04
CA ALA A 57 -2.92 1.43 -4.79
C ALA A 57 -2.12 0.59 -3.78
N ILE A 58 -0.80 0.47 -3.96
CA ILE A 58 0.09 -0.25 -3.04
C ILE A 58 0.04 0.38 -1.64
N LEU A 59 0.27 1.69 -1.54
CA LEU A 59 0.27 2.39 -0.26
C LEU A 59 -1.12 2.33 0.42
N GLY A 60 -2.19 2.42 -0.36
CA GLY A 60 -3.56 2.27 0.12
C GLY A 60 -3.84 0.88 0.68
N LYS A 61 -3.33 -0.17 0.03
CA LYS A 61 -3.43 -1.55 0.51
C LYS A 61 -2.68 -1.73 1.83
N ILE A 62 -1.49 -1.14 1.96
CA ILE A 62 -0.70 -1.18 3.21
C ILE A 62 -1.42 -0.44 4.35
N GLU A 63 -2.01 0.73 4.07
CA GLU A 63 -2.80 1.46 5.07
C GLU A 63 -4.07 0.68 5.46
N GLN A 64 -4.72 -0.01 4.52
CA GLN A 64 -5.81 -0.93 4.81
C GLN A 64 -5.35 -2.02 5.79
N ILE A 65 -4.25 -2.72 5.49
CA ILE A 65 -3.69 -3.78 6.33
C ILE A 65 -3.43 -3.25 7.74
N ARG A 66 -2.75 -2.10 7.87
CA ARG A 66 -2.49 -1.44 9.16
C ARG A 66 -3.77 -1.16 9.94
N VAL A 67 -4.73 -0.51 9.30
CA VAL A 67 -5.95 -0.06 9.97
C VAL A 67 -6.84 -1.24 10.35
N CYS A 68 -6.85 -2.31 9.54
CA CYS A 68 -7.63 -3.53 9.79
C CYS A 68 -6.95 -4.51 10.74
N SER A 69 -5.61 -4.46 10.90
CA SER A 69 -4.89 -5.30 11.88
C SER A 69 -5.07 -4.85 13.33
N GLY A 70 -5.65 -3.67 13.56
CA GLY A 70 -5.90 -3.16 14.90
C GLY A 70 -6.97 -3.95 15.66
N THR A 71 -6.59 -4.67 16.72
CA THR A 71 -7.53 -5.37 17.58
C THR A 71 -8.13 -4.41 18.62
N GLY A 72 -9.35 -3.93 18.33
CA GLY A 72 -10.16 -3.10 19.24
C GLY A 72 -10.30 -1.63 18.82
N LYS A 73 -11.26 -0.92 19.42
CA LYS A 73 -11.76 0.39 18.95
C LYS A 73 -10.71 1.50 18.82
N ASN A 74 -9.54 1.39 19.47
CA ASN A 74 -8.52 2.45 19.53
C ASN A 74 -7.06 1.99 19.32
N ARG A 75 -6.80 0.75 18.86
CA ARG A 75 -5.43 0.25 18.65
C ARG A 75 -5.11 0.14 17.17
N LYS A 76 -5.01 1.27 16.47
CA LYS A 76 -4.35 1.28 15.15
C LYS A 76 -2.83 1.22 15.39
N PRO A 77 -2.11 0.25 14.80
CA PRO A 77 -0.66 0.26 14.82
C PRO A 77 -0.11 1.59 14.30
N ASN A 78 1.06 2.00 14.78
CA ASN A 78 1.73 3.18 14.27
C ASN A 78 2.04 3.00 12.78
N LYS A 79 2.06 4.09 12.01
CA LYS A 79 2.53 4.01 10.62
C LYS A 79 4.01 3.63 10.63
N VAL A 80 4.41 2.79 9.69
CA VAL A 80 5.82 2.65 9.32
C VAL A 80 6.33 4.02 8.88
N ASN A 81 7.60 4.33 9.13
CA ASN A 81 8.23 5.53 8.60
C ASN A 81 8.06 5.58 7.08
N SER A 82 7.42 6.63 6.55
CA SER A 82 7.02 6.68 5.14
C SER A 82 8.20 6.72 4.18
N VAL A 83 9.30 7.39 4.55
CA VAL A 83 10.54 7.39 3.76
C VAL A 83 11.12 5.99 3.67
N LYS A 84 11.18 5.29 4.81
CA LYS A 84 11.68 3.91 4.87
C LYS A 84 10.80 2.96 4.06
N LEU A 85 9.48 3.06 4.22
CA LEU A 85 8.53 2.26 3.47
C LEU A 85 8.68 2.47 1.95
N ASN A 86 8.76 3.72 1.50
CA ASN A 86 8.94 4.04 0.08
C ASN A 86 10.28 3.52 -0.47
N GLN A 87 11.37 3.61 0.30
CA GLN A 87 12.66 3.03 -0.07
C GLN A 87 12.58 1.51 -0.20
N THR A 88 11.99 0.84 0.78
CA THR A 88 11.80 -0.61 0.77
C THR A 88 10.95 -1.07 -0.41
N LEU A 89 9.82 -0.41 -0.66
CA LEU A 89 8.96 -0.72 -1.80
C LEU A 89 9.67 -0.50 -3.13
N ALA A 90 10.44 0.59 -3.27
CA ALA A 90 11.21 0.85 -4.49
C ALA A 90 12.26 -0.24 -4.77
N ILE A 91 12.92 -0.77 -3.73
CA ILE A 91 13.87 -1.88 -3.85
C ILE A 91 13.17 -3.16 -4.34
N ILE A 92 11.99 -3.48 -3.79
CA ILE A 92 11.20 -4.64 -4.21
C ILE A 92 10.71 -4.47 -5.65
N LEU A 93 10.14 -3.31 -5.98
CA LEU A 93 9.61 -2.98 -7.30
C LEU A 93 10.67 -2.84 -8.39
N ALA A 94 11.96 -2.79 -8.03
CA ALA A 94 13.05 -2.91 -8.98
C ALA A 94 13.26 -4.35 -9.48
N ASN A 95 12.71 -5.35 -8.76
CA ASN A 95 12.90 -6.77 -9.04
C ASN A 95 11.57 -7.51 -9.35
N GLU A 96 10.44 -6.98 -8.87
CA GLU A 96 9.13 -7.65 -8.92
C GLU A 96 8.08 -6.76 -9.62
N ASP A 97 7.07 -7.35 -10.27
CA ASP A 97 5.95 -6.58 -10.83
C ASP A 97 5.07 -6.03 -9.69
N TRP A 98 4.62 -4.79 -9.82
CA TRP A 98 3.75 -4.17 -8.82
C TRP A 98 2.43 -4.91 -8.64
N ARG A 99 1.93 -5.58 -9.68
CA ARG A 99 0.72 -6.40 -9.64
C ARG A 99 0.92 -7.60 -8.73
N GLU A 100 2.07 -8.26 -8.86
CA GLU A 100 2.45 -9.38 -7.99
C GLU A 100 2.60 -8.88 -6.56
N LEU A 101 3.27 -7.75 -6.35
CA LEU A 101 3.33 -7.09 -5.05
C LEU A 101 1.95 -6.81 -4.45
N PHE A 102 1.03 -6.25 -5.23
CA PHE A 102 -0.31 -5.94 -4.76
C PHE A 102 -1.11 -7.19 -4.37
N CYS A 103 -1.05 -8.24 -5.19
CA CYS A 103 -1.71 -9.52 -4.90
C CYS A 103 -1.14 -10.15 -3.62
N ASN A 104 0.18 -10.18 -3.52
CA ASN A 104 0.91 -10.73 -2.39
C ASN A 104 0.57 -10.00 -1.07
N LEU A 105 0.39 -8.68 -1.11
CA LEU A 105 -0.06 -7.90 0.06
C LEU A 105 -1.43 -8.32 0.62
N GLN A 106 -2.27 -9.06 -0.12
CA GLN A 106 -3.59 -9.49 0.39
C GLN A 106 -3.50 -10.44 1.59
N GLU A 107 -2.43 -11.25 1.68
CA GLU A 107 -2.26 -12.23 2.75
C GLU A 107 -1.34 -11.74 3.88
N VAL A 108 -0.73 -10.57 3.70
CA VAL A 108 0.28 -10.01 4.61
C VAL A 108 -0.37 -9.37 5.84
N LYS A 109 0.22 -9.65 7.00
CA LYS A 109 -0.09 -8.99 8.27
C LYS A 109 0.79 -7.77 8.48
N PHE A 110 0.27 -6.76 9.18
CA PHE A 110 0.99 -5.49 9.34
C PHE A 110 2.39 -5.64 9.95
N TYR A 111 2.60 -6.53 10.94
CA TYR A 111 3.93 -6.75 11.52
C TYR A 111 4.94 -7.29 10.51
N GLN A 112 4.51 -8.02 9.48
CA GLN A 112 5.40 -8.51 8.42
C GLN A 112 5.84 -7.36 7.51
N ILE A 113 5.02 -6.31 7.36
CA ILE A 113 5.39 -5.08 6.65
C ILE A 113 6.41 -4.30 7.47
N GLU A 114 6.23 -4.25 8.80
CA GLU A 114 7.21 -3.66 9.71
C GLU A 114 8.55 -4.41 9.60
N GLU A 115 8.55 -5.74 9.73
CA GLU A 115 9.74 -6.58 9.58
C GLU A 115 10.40 -6.40 8.20
N LEU A 116 9.63 -6.39 7.11
CA LEU A 116 10.11 -6.15 5.76
C LEU A 116 10.88 -4.82 5.65
N CYS A 117 10.42 -3.78 6.36
CA CYS A 117 11.09 -2.48 6.37
C CYS A 117 12.34 -2.47 7.26
N GLU A 118 12.45 -3.35 8.25
CA GLU A 118 13.62 -3.47 9.14
C GLU A 118 14.68 -4.45 8.63
N PHE A 119 14.35 -5.28 7.66
CA PHE A 119 15.24 -6.34 7.17
C PHE A 119 16.33 -5.80 6.22
N ASP A 120 17.57 -6.27 6.39
CA ASP A 120 18.73 -5.79 5.62
C ASP A 120 18.61 -6.03 4.11
N SER A 121 17.90 -7.10 3.71
CA SER A 121 17.63 -7.43 2.31
C SER A 121 16.13 -7.60 2.07
N PRO A 122 15.37 -6.50 1.86
CA PRO A 122 13.92 -6.56 1.78
C PRO A 122 13.41 -7.48 0.67
N VAL A 123 14.15 -7.61 -0.44
CA VAL A 123 13.80 -8.53 -1.54
C VAL A 123 13.82 -9.97 -1.06
N VAL A 124 14.88 -10.38 -0.33
CA VAL A 124 15.00 -11.76 0.19
C VAL A 124 13.90 -12.05 1.21
N TYR A 125 13.59 -11.09 2.09
CA TYR A 125 12.48 -11.28 3.03
C TYR A 125 11.15 -11.39 2.28
N TYR A 126 10.89 -10.51 1.32
CA TYR A 126 9.68 -10.53 0.49
C TYR A 126 9.50 -11.87 -0.23
N GLN A 127 10.55 -12.41 -0.84
CA GLN A 127 10.52 -13.70 -1.54
C GLN A 127 10.35 -14.91 -0.61
N ASN A 128 10.67 -14.80 0.67
CA ASN A 128 10.42 -15.85 1.66
C ASN A 128 9.05 -15.73 2.32
N LEU A 129 8.42 -14.55 2.24
CA LEU A 129 7.11 -14.25 2.81
C LEU A 129 5.97 -14.75 1.91
N MET A 130 6.24 -14.84 0.60
CA MET A 130 5.31 -15.17 -0.49
C MET A 130 5.62 -16.53 -1.09
#